data_AF-A0A0A7KJP1-F1
#
_entry.id   AF-A0A0A7KJP1-F1
#
_cell.length_a   1.000
_cell.length_b   1.000
_cell.length_c   1.000
_cell.angle_alpha   90.00
_cell.angle_beta   90.00
_cell.angle_gamma   90.00
#
_symmetry.space_group_name_H-M   'P 1'
#
loop_
_entity.id
_entity.type
_entity.pdbx_description
1 polymer ?
#
loop_
_entity_poly.entity_id
_entity_poly.type
_entity_poly.pdbx_seq_one_letter_code
_entity_poly.pdbx_strand_id
1 'polypeptide(L)' 'MGLSLGKVELLELLSPAGLAQVANGDEFYAYTALFRVTEWSGTPVPDGVEIAEARFFSWNDLPPLNRLGRKAQQWLA' A
#
# COMPACT_ATOMS: atom_id res chain seq x y z
N MET A 1 10.86 -4.50 -5.66
CA MET A 1 9.85 -3.59 -6.26
C MET A 1 10.15 -3.17 -7.70
N GLY A 2 11.38 -2.86 -8.12
CA GLY A 2 11.69 -2.57 -9.54
C GLY A 2 11.15 -1.24 -10.09
N LEU A 3 10.57 -0.40 -9.22
CA LEU A 3 10.02 0.91 -9.55
C LEU A 3 10.87 2.02 -8.93
N SER A 4 11.04 3.12 -9.66
CA SER A 4 11.58 4.38 -9.17
C SER A 4 10.45 5.42 -9.12
N LEU A 5 10.32 6.12 -7.99
CA LEU A 5 9.25 7.10 -7.78
C LEU A 5 9.77 8.51 -8.08
N GLY A 6 8.95 9.32 -8.74
CA GLY A 6 9.20 10.74 -8.98
C GLY A 6 8.35 11.61 -8.06
N LYS A 7 7.12 11.91 -8.49
CA LYS A 7 6.17 12.76 -7.76
C LYS A 7 5.24 11.95 -6.89
N VAL A 8 5.11 12.39 -5.65
CA VAL A 8 4.26 11.78 -4.63
C VAL A 8 3.45 12.86 -3.91
N GLU A 9 2.20 12.53 -3.58
CA GLU A 9 1.26 13.39 -2.87
C GLU A 9 0.77 12.65 -1.62
N LEU A 10 0.86 13.26 -0.45
CA LEU A 10 0.25 12.70 0.76
C LEU A 10 -1.26 12.86 0.67
N LEU A 11 -1.98 11.74 0.73
CA LEU A 11 -3.44 11.74 0.75
C LEU A 11 -3.99 11.83 2.17
N GLU A 12 -3.51 10.96 3.06
CA GLU A 12 -4.08 10.81 4.39
C GLU A 12 -3.08 10.19 5.37
N LEU A 13 -3.15 10.57 6.64
CA LEU A 13 -2.51 9.86 7.74
C LEU A 13 -3.57 8.99 8.43
N LEU A 14 -3.50 7.68 8.20
CA LEU A 14 -4.44 6.72 8.74
C LEU A 14 -4.04 6.33 10.16
N SER A 15 -4.91 6.66 11.11
CA SER A 15 -4.78 6.19 12.49
C SER A 15 -5.09 4.68 12.58
N PRO A 16 -4.40 3.94 13.45
CA PRO A 16 -4.77 2.57 13.78
C PRO A 16 -6.08 2.57 14.56
N ALA A 17 -6.87 1.50 14.44
CA ALA A 17 -8.11 1.34 15.20
C ALA A 17 -7.86 0.99 16.68
N GLY A 18 -6.64 0.55 17.01
CA GLY A 18 -6.20 0.12 18.34
C GLY A 18 -4.79 -0.44 18.27
N LEU A 19 -4.35 -1.12 19.33
CA LEU A 19 -3.11 -1.88 19.33
C LEU A 19 -3.19 -3.03 18.31
N ALA A 20 -2.09 -3.21 17.56
CA ALA A 20 -1.88 -4.39 16.75
C ALA A 20 -0.89 -5.30 17.49
N GLN A 21 -1.22 -6.59 17.58
CA GLN A 21 -0.33 -7.60 18.14
C GLN A 21 0.40 -8.35 17.01
N VAL A 22 1.71 -8.52 17.14
CA VAL A 22 2.53 -9.36 16.27
C VAL A 22 2.67 -10.78 16.83
N ALA A 23 3.15 -11.71 16.00
CA ALA A 23 3.15 -13.15 16.32
C ALA A 23 3.94 -13.54 17.59
N ASN A 24 4.91 -12.74 18.00
CA ASN A 24 5.69 -12.96 19.23
C ASN A 24 5.00 -12.42 20.50
N GLY A 25 3.81 -11.85 20.38
CA GLY A 25 3.02 -11.31 21.50
C GLY A 25 3.20 -9.80 21.74
N ASP A 26 4.17 -9.16 21.09
CA ASP A 26 4.39 -7.71 21.24
C ASP A 26 3.22 -6.91 20.64
N GLU A 27 2.95 -5.75 21.23
CA GLU A 27 1.90 -4.85 20.79
C GLU A 27 2.46 -3.50 20.33
N PHE A 28 1.87 -2.92 19.28
CA PHE A 28 2.31 -1.64 18.76
C PHE A 28 1.15 -0.77 18.24
N TYR A 29 1.37 0.55 18.24
CA TYR A 29 0.58 1.54 17.53
C TYR A 29 1.33 1.99 16.28
N ALA A 30 0.68 1.92 15.11
CA ALA A 30 1.25 2.41 13.86
C ALA A 30 0.28 3.33 13.11
N TYR A 31 0.73 4.57 12.88
CA TYR A 31 0.12 5.45 11.90
C TYR A 31 0.63 5.11 10.51
N THR A 32 -0.26 5.12 9.51
CA THR A 32 0.12 4.85 8.12
C THR A 32 -0.08 6.10 7.27
N ALA A 33 0.99 6.66 6.72
CA ALA A 33 0.90 7.72 5.73
C ALA A 33 0.62 7.12 4.35
N LEU A 34 -0.51 7.48 3.75
CA LEU A 34 -0.91 7.02 2.42
C LEU A 34 -0.51 8.05 1.37
N PHE A 35 0.34 7.64 0.42
CA PHE A 35 0.77 8.50 -0.69
C PHE A 35 0.19 8.04 -2.02
N ARG A 36 -0.21 8.99 -2.86
CA ARG A 36 -0.44 8.79 -4.29
C ARG A 36 0.84 9.07 -5.04
N VAL A 37 1.30 8.11 -5.82
CA VAL A 37 2.40 8.32 -6.77
C VAL A 37 1.81 8.72 -8.12
N THR A 38 2.19 9.89 -8.63
CA THR A 38 1.70 10.43 -9.91
C THR A 38 2.74 10.38 -11.02
N GLU A 39 4.00 10.16 -10.68
CA GLU A 39 5.10 9.99 -11.63
C GLU A 39 6.03 8.87 -11.14
N TRP A 40 6.29 7.88 -12.01
CA TRP A 40 7.14 6.73 -11.71
C TRP A 40 7.74 6.15 -13.00
N SER A 41 8.80 5.37 -12.85
CA SER A 41 9.43 4.60 -13.93
C SER A 41 9.83 3.20 -13.46
N GLY A 42 10.18 2.31 -14.40
CA GLY A 42 10.58 0.94 -14.13
C GLY A 42 9.48 -0.08 -14.40
N THR A 43 9.61 -1.28 -13.84
CA THR A 43 8.63 -2.36 -13.98
C THR A 43 8.52 -3.09 -12.63
N PRO A 44 7.31 -3.44 -12.16
CA PRO A 44 7.17 -4.19 -10.91
C PRO A 44 7.97 -5.49 -10.95
N VAL A 45 8.89 -5.65 -9.99
CA VAL A 45 9.68 -6.87 -9.80
C VAL A 45 9.58 -7.28 -8.33
N PRO A 46 8.89 -8.40 -8.01
CA PRO A 46 8.89 -8.97 -6.67
C PRO A 46 10.31 -9.44 -6.30
N ASP A 47 10.65 -9.36 -5.01
CA ASP A 47 11.95 -9.87 -4.50
C ASP A 47 11.90 -11.37 -4.16
N GLY A 48 10.71 -11.97 -4.09
CA GLY A 48 10.52 -13.37 -3.73
C GLY A 48 10.71 -13.66 -2.24
N VAL A 49 10.91 -12.64 -1.40
CA VAL A 49 11.08 -12.77 0.05
C VAL A 49 9.95 -12.05 0.79
N GLU A 50 9.77 -10.76 0.55
CA GLU A 50 8.70 -9.95 1.13
C GLU A 50 7.47 -9.92 0.22
N ILE A 51 7.71 -9.93 -1.10
CA ILE A 51 6.67 -9.81 -2.11
C ILE A 51 6.70 -11.04 -3.02
N ALA A 52 5.64 -11.84 -2.98
CA ALA A 52 5.48 -13.01 -3.85
C ALA A 52 5.11 -12.61 -5.28
N GLU A 53 4.26 -11.59 -5.45
CA GLU A 53 3.80 -11.11 -6.75
C GLU A 53 3.60 -9.59 -6.74
N ALA A 54 3.98 -8.94 -7.85
CA ALA A 54 3.72 -7.52 -8.08
C ALA A 54 3.29 -7.29 -9.54
N ARG A 55 2.08 -6.75 -9.75
CA ARG A 55 1.54 -6.40 -11.08
C ARG A 55 0.56 -5.24 -10.97
N PHE A 56 0.28 -4.60 -12.11
CA PHE A 56 -0.79 -3.62 -12.22
C PHE A 56 -2.14 -4.30 -12.44
N PHE A 57 -3.19 -3.72 -11.89
CA PHE A 57 -4.57 -4.19 -12.03
C PHE A 57 -5.42 -3.11 -12.70
N SER A 58 -6.38 -3.53 -13.50
CA SER A 58 -7.41 -2.64 -14.02
C SER A 58 -8.40 -2.27 -12.91
N TRP A 59 -8.99 -1.08 -12.99
CA TRP A 59 -10.01 -0.62 -12.03
C TRP A 59 -11.22 -1.55 -11.93
N ASN A 60 -11.57 -2.20 -13.03
CA ASN A 60 -12.71 -3.13 -13.09
C ASN A 60 -12.33 -4.56 -12.73
N ASP A 61 -11.07 -4.82 -12.41
CA ASP A 61 -10.53 -6.16 -12.12
C ASP A 61 -9.52 -6.08 -10.95
N LEU A 62 -9.95 -5.44 -9.87
CA LEU A 62 -9.16 -5.35 -8.64
C LEU A 62 -9.31 -6.64 -7.83
N PRO A 63 -8.21 -7.12 -7.21
CA PRO A 63 -8.28 -8.24 -6.28
C PRO A 63 -9.02 -7.80 -4.99
N PRO A 64 -9.35 -8.75 -4.09
CA PRO A 64 -9.82 -8.41 -2.76
C PRO A 64 -8.86 -7.43 -2.06
N LEU A 65 -9.33 -6.21 -1.80
CA LEU A 65 -8.51 -5.16 -1.22
C LEU A 65 -8.49 -5.23 0.30
N ASN A 66 -7.31 -5.02 0.90
CA ASN A 66 -7.19 -4.79 2.33
C ASN A 66 -7.71 -3.39 2.73
N ARG A 67 -7.57 -3.02 4.02
CA ARG A 67 -8.00 -1.69 4.53
C ARG A 67 -7.36 -0.53 3.75
N LEU A 68 -6.07 -0.61 3.46
CA LEU A 68 -5.32 0.45 2.75
C LEU A 68 -5.76 0.54 1.28
N GLY A 69 -5.90 -0.60 0.60
CA GLY A 69 -6.38 -0.66 -0.78
C GLY A 69 -7.77 -0.06 -0.93
N ARG A 70 -8.70 -0.37 -0.02
CA ARG A 70 -10.04 0.24 -0.03
C ARG A 70 -10.01 1.75 0.20
N LYS A 71 -9.11 2.22 1.08
CA LYS A 71 -8.91 3.66 1.30
C LYS A 71 -8.34 4.36 0.06
N ALA A 72 -7.36 3.76 -0.60
CA ALA A 72 -6.83 4.27 -1.87
C ALA A 72 -7.91 4.32 -2.96
N GLN A 73 -8.76 3.29 -3.05
CA GLN A 73 -9.86 3.25 -4.01
C GLN A 73 -10.87 4.40 -3.81
N GLN A 74 -11.18 4.77 -2.57
CA GLN A 74 -12.09 5.89 -2.26
C GLN A 74 -11.57 7.25 -2.75
N TRP A 75 -10.25 7.43 -2.85
CA TRP A 75 -9.65 8.67 -3.34
C TRP A 75 -9.62 8.77 -4.88
N LEU A 76 -9.86 7.66 -5.58
CA LEU A 76 -9.76 7.56 -7.04
C LEU A 76 -11.13 7.45 -7.72
N ALA A 77 -12.21 7.38 -6.95
CA ALA A 77 -13.61 7.48 -7.38
C ALA A 77 -14.10 8.94 -7.32
#